data_AF-A0A1Y4RYF8-F1
#
_entry.id   AF-A0A1Y4RYF8-F1
#
_cell.length_a   1.000
_cell.length_b   1.000
_cell.length_c   1.000
_cell.angle_alpha   90.00
_cell.angle_beta   90.00
_cell.angle_gamma   90.00
#
_symmetry.space_group_name_H-M   'P 1'
#
loop_
_entity.id
_entity.type
_entity.pdbx_description
1 polymer ?
#
loop_
_entity_poly.entity_id
_entity_poly.type
_entity_poly.pdbx_seq_one_letter_code
_entity_poly.pdbx_strand_id
1 'polypeptide(L)'
;MLARLAYQKAGVNHHVAFRKRQYNQLLFSGTPLLLLQIAAAVLAVILLVLLVRAIRRRGGFRAVLALESLAAAGMVLAYLTVPALKAVRIYPYAVLIASLILLLALLAQFLGSRVR
;
A
#
# COMPACT_ATOMS: atom_id res chain seq x y z
N MET A 1 -31.99 4.20 -29.69
CA MET A 1 -30.52 4.23 -29.59
C MET A 1 -30.02 4.40 -28.15
N LEU A 2 -30.56 5.35 -27.36
CA LEU A 2 -30.19 5.54 -25.94
C LEU A 2 -30.41 4.31 -25.04
N ALA A 3 -31.53 3.60 -25.19
CA ALA A 3 -31.84 2.42 -24.36
C ALA A 3 -30.80 1.30 -24.50
N ARG A 4 -30.23 1.11 -25.71
CA ARG A 4 -29.18 0.11 -25.98
C ARG A 4 -27.85 0.50 -25.34
N LEU A 5 -27.48 1.78 -25.37
CA LEU A 5 -26.29 2.32 -24.69
C LEU A 5 -26.43 2.25 -23.17
N ALA A 6 -27.61 2.53 -22.62
CA ALA A 6 -27.89 2.39 -21.20
C ALA A 6 -27.79 0.93 -20.73
N TYR A 7 -28.32 -0.02 -21.51
CA TYR A 7 -28.21 -1.45 -21.22
C TYR A 7 -26.77 -1.96 -21.28
N GLN A 8 -26.01 -1.54 -22.30
CA GLN A 8 -24.58 -1.87 -22.40
C GLN A 8 -23.79 -1.29 -21.23
N LYS A 9 -24.05 -0.04 -20.83
CA LYS A 9 -23.43 0.59 -19.67
C LYS A 9 -23.79 -0.12 -18.36
N ALA A 10 -25.04 -0.55 -18.21
CA ALA A 10 -25.48 -1.33 -17.05
C ALA A 10 -24.79 -2.70 -16.99
N GLY A 11 -24.66 -3.40 -18.13
CA GLY A 11 -23.93 -4.66 -18.22
C GLY A 11 -22.44 -4.52 -17.90
N VAL A 12 -21.77 -3.50 -18.45
CA VAL A 12 -20.36 -3.19 -18.15
C VAL A 12 -20.17 -2.87 -16.67
N ASN A 13 -21.06 -2.06 -16.08
CA ASN A 13 -21.00 -1.74 -14.65
C ASN A 13 -21.18 -2.99 -13.78
N HIS A 14 -22.07 -3.91 -14.15
CA HIS A 14 -22.23 -5.18 -13.46
C HIS A 14 -20.97 -6.06 -13.54
N HIS A 15 -20.36 -6.15 -14.72
CA HIS A 15 -19.09 -6.89 -14.88
C HIS A 15 -17.95 -6.28 -14.07
N VAL A 16 -17.82 -4.95 -14.08
CA VAL A 16 -16.79 -4.24 -13.29
C VAL A 16 -17.04 -4.42 -11.79
N ALA A 17 -18.29 -4.30 -11.34
CA ALA A 17 -18.65 -4.54 -9.94
C ALA A 17 -18.41 -5.98 -9.50
N PHE A 18 -18.72 -6.96 -10.36
CA PHE A 18 -18.48 -8.38 -10.10
C PHE A 18 -16.98 -8.67 -10.00
N ARG A 19 -16.18 -8.23 -10.99
CA ARG A 19 -14.71 -8.35 -10.97
C ARG A 19 -14.11 -7.67 -9.73
N LYS A 20 -14.60 -6.49 -9.35
CA LYS A 20 -14.16 -5.76 -8.14
C LYS A 20 -14.43 -6.58 -6.87
N ARG A 21 -15.62 -7.18 -6.74
CA ARG A 21 -15.95 -8.05 -5.60
C ARG A 21 -15.07 -9.29 -5.57
N GLN A 22 -14.87 -9.94 -6.71
CA GLN A 22 -14.04 -11.14 -6.84
C GLN A 22 -12.58 -10.88 -6.44
N TYR A 23 -11.96 -9.80 -6.92
CA TYR A 23 -10.59 -9.42 -6.52
C TYR A 23 -10.48 -9.09 -5.03
N ASN A 24 -11.47 -8.37 -4.49
CA ASN A 24 -11.50 -8.05 -3.07
C ASN A 24 -11.64 -9.30 -2.19
N GLN A 25 -12.38 -10.31 -2.64
CA GLN A 25 -12.48 -11.58 -1.93
C GLN A 25 -11.18 -12.39 -2.03
N LEU A 26 -10.55 -12.46 -3.20
CA LEU A 26 -9.33 -13.26 -3.36
C LEU A 26 -8.11 -12.69 -2.62
N LEU A 27 -7.90 -11.38 -2.69
CA LEU A 27 -6.67 -10.76 -2.16
C LEU A 27 -6.85 -10.10 -0.78
N PHE A 28 -8.08 -9.65 -0.47
CA PHE A 28 -8.36 -8.83 0.71
C PHE A 28 -9.41 -9.46 1.63
N SER A 29 -9.50 -10.79 1.68
CA SER A 29 -10.36 -11.51 2.62
C SER A 29 -9.65 -12.69 3.28
N GLY A 30 -10.05 -13.01 4.52
CA GLY A 30 -9.53 -14.15 5.27
C GLY A 30 -8.02 -14.11 5.51
N THR A 31 -7.37 -15.27 5.32
CA THR A 31 -5.94 -15.52 5.56
C THR A 31 -4.97 -14.63 4.79
N PRO A 32 -5.11 -14.39 3.46
CA PRO A 32 -4.14 -13.57 2.72
C PRO A 32 -4.08 -12.12 3.21
N LEU A 33 -5.22 -11.54 3.62
CA LEU A 33 -5.23 -10.20 4.21
C LEU A 33 -4.46 -10.16 5.53
N LEU A 34 -4.64 -11.17 6.38
CA LEU A 34 -3.92 -11.27 7.66
C LEU A 34 -2.41 -11.40 7.44
N LEU A 35 -1.99 -12.25 6.49
CA LEU A 35 -0.58 -12.38 6.13
C LEU A 35 0.01 -11.06 5.65
N LEU A 36 -0.72 -10.32 4.82
CA LEU A 36 -0.28 -9.02 4.31
C LEU A 36 -0.17 -7.97 5.43
N GLN A 37 -1.11 -7.96 6.38
CA GLN A 37 -1.04 -7.09 7.55
C GLN A 37 0.17 -7.40 8.43
N ILE A 38 0.43 -8.69 8.70
CA ILE A 38 1.59 -9.13 9.48
C ILE A 38 2.89 -8.73 8.76
N ALA A 39 3.00 -9.00 7.46
CA ALA A 39 4.19 -8.65 6.68
C ALA A 39 4.45 -7.14 6.70
N ALA A 40 3.41 -6.32 6.49
CA ALA A 40 3.54 -4.87 6.54
C ALA A 40 3.89 -4.36 7.94
N ALA A 41 3.39 -5.00 9.01
CA ALA A 41 3.70 -4.64 10.40
C ALA A 41 5.17 -4.96 10.73
N VAL A 42 5.65 -6.15 10.36
CA VAL A 42 7.06 -6.53 10.51
C VAL A 42 7.96 -5.56 9.77
N LEU A 43 7.62 -5.20 8.53
CA LEU A 43 8.39 -4.24 7.74
C LEU A 43 8.44 -2.85 8.40
N ALA A 44 7.32 -2.36 8.92
CA ALA A 44 7.28 -1.08 9.64
C ALA A 44 8.19 -1.08 10.88
N VAL A 45 8.23 -2.19 11.64
CA VAL A 45 9.13 -2.34 12.79
C VAL A 45 10.59 -2.29 12.34
N ILE A 46 10.96 -2.97 11.25
CA ILE A 46 12.32 -2.94 10.70
C ILE A 46 12.71 -1.52 10.30
N LEU A 47 11.82 -0.81 9.60
CA LEU A 47 12.05 0.58 9.15
C LEU A 47 12.18 1.54 10.34
N LEU A 48 11.40 1.34 11.40
CA LEU A 48 11.52 2.12 12.64
C LEU A 48 12.90 1.93 13.28
N VAL A 49 13.41 0.70 13.34
CA VAL A 49 14.77 0.42 13.85
C VAL A 49 15.83 1.11 12.98
N LEU A 50 15.68 1.10 11.65
CA LEU A 50 16.58 1.79 10.73
C LEU A 50 16.56 3.32 10.95
N LEU A 51 15.38 3.90 11.15
CA LEU A 51 15.22 5.32 11.45
C LEU A 51 15.93 5.71 12.75
N VAL A 52 15.69 4.97 13.84
CA VAL A 52 16.36 5.21 15.13
C VAL A 52 17.88 5.11 14.98
N ARG A 53 18.37 4.12 14.24
CA ARG A 53 19.80 3.96 13.97
C ARG A 53 20.38 5.12 13.14
N ALA A 54 19.64 5.61 12.14
CA ALA A 54 20.08 6.72 11.30
C ALA A 54 20.16 8.05 12.09
N ILE A 55 19.17 8.32 12.93
CA ILE A 55 19.13 9.48 13.83
C ILE A 55 20.31 9.43 14.81
N ARG A 56 20.54 8.28 15.47
CA ARG A 56 21.66 8.10 16.41
C ARG A 56 23.02 8.31 15.77
N ARG A 57 23.17 7.99 14.47
CA ARG A 57 24.42 8.17 13.72
C ARG A 57 24.55 9.55 13.07
N ARG A 58 23.66 10.50 13.38
CA ARG A 58 23.61 11.86 12.80
C ARG A 58 23.59 11.88 11.26
N GLY A 59 23.10 10.81 10.63
CA GLY A 59 23.02 10.71 9.18
C GLY A 59 21.77 11.40 8.66
N GLY A 60 21.73 12.74 8.65
CA GLY A 60 20.53 13.53 8.33
C GLY A 60 19.78 13.05 7.08
N PHE A 61 20.49 12.86 5.96
CA PHE A 61 19.89 12.34 4.73
C PHE A 61 19.32 10.91 4.89
N ARG A 62 20.04 10.02 5.59
CA ARG A 62 19.58 8.65 5.87
C ARG A 62 18.37 8.61 6.82
N ALA A 63 18.28 9.57 7.73
CA ALA A 63 17.14 9.70 8.63
C ALA A 63 15.88 10.14 7.85
N VAL A 64 16.02 11.06 6.89
CA VAL A 64 14.92 11.49 6.01
C VAL A 64 14.42 10.32 5.15
N LEU A 65 15.31 9.58 4.49
CA LEU A 65 14.93 8.41 3.69
C LEU A 65 14.24 7.32 4.55
N ALA A 66 14.74 7.10 5.78
CA ALA A 66 14.15 6.13 6.69
C ALA A 66 12.75 6.57 7.16
N LEU A 67 12.55 7.87 7.38
CA LEU A 67 11.27 8.45 7.75
C LEU A 67 10.26 8.34 6.60
N GLU A 68 10.67 8.65 5.38
CA GLU A 68 9.84 8.50 4.18
C GLU A 68 9.40 7.04 3.97
N SER A 69 10.36 6.11 4.08
CA SER A 69 10.09 4.67 3.98
C SER A 69 9.10 4.21 5.06
N LEU A 70 9.28 4.68 6.30
CA LEU A 70 8.40 4.36 7.42
C LEU A 70 6.99 4.92 7.23
N ALA A 71 6.87 6.16 6.73
CA ALA A 71 5.60 6.77 6.40
C ALA A 71 4.84 6.00 5.31
N ALA A 72 5.55 5.58 4.25
CA ALA A 72 4.99 4.75 3.19
C ALA A 72 4.49 3.39 3.72
N ALA A 73 5.26 2.72 4.58
CA ALA A 73 4.85 1.48 5.22
C ALA A 73 3.62 1.67 6.13
N GLY A 74 3.59 2.77 6.90
CA GLY A 74 2.45 3.14 7.73
C GLY A 74 1.19 3.38 6.91
N MET A 75 1.31 4.01 5.74
CA MET A 75 0.19 4.23 4.83
C MET A 75 -0.37 2.90 4.30
N VAL A 76 0.49 1.96 3.87
CA VAL A 76 0.07 0.61 3.46
C VAL A 76 -0.68 -0.08 4.59
N LEU A 77 -0.13 -0.07 5.81
CA LEU A 77 -0.78 -0.66 6.98
C LEU A 77 -2.15 -0.03 7.28
N ALA A 78 -2.25 1.30 7.19
CA ALA A 78 -3.50 2.02 7.41
C ALA A 78 -4.58 1.57 6.41
N TYR A 79 -4.25 1.43 5.12
CA TYR A 79 -5.17 0.92 4.12
C TYR A 79 -5.62 -0.52 4.38
N LEU A 80 -4.75 -1.36 4.94
CA LEU A 80 -5.06 -2.76 5.23
C LEU A 80 -5.85 -2.96 6.51
N THR A 81 -5.76 -2.04 7.48
CA THR A 81 -6.33 -2.23 8.83
C THR A 81 -7.57 -1.36 9.06
N VAL A 82 -7.53 -0.08 8.70
CA VAL A 82 -8.54 0.93 9.07
C VAL A 82 -9.86 0.70 8.30
N PRO A 83 -10.98 0.42 8.99
CA PRO A 83 -12.28 0.14 8.35
C PRO A 83 -12.80 1.28 7.47
N ALA A 84 -12.59 2.53 7.88
CA ALA A 84 -12.97 3.70 7.08
C ALA A 84 -12.22 3.75 5.73
N LEU A 85 -10.92 3.45 5.73
CA LEU A 85 -10.12 3.37 4.50
C LEU A 85 -10.47 2.12 3.67
N LYS A 86 -10.93 1.03 4.31
CA LYS A 86 -11.48 -0.14 3.61
C LYS A 86 -12.81 0.15 2.92
N ALA A 87 -13.64 1.05 3.47
CA ALA A 87 -14.89 1.50 2.87
C ALA A 87 -14.63 2.44 1.68
N VAL A 88 -13.61 3.29 1.82
CA VAL A 88 -12.97 4.03 0.71
C VAL A 88 -12.05 3.11 -0.09
N ARG A 89 -12.45 1.84 -0.32
CA ARG A 89 -11.92 1.00 -1.41
C ARG A 89 -12.37 1.58 -2.76
N ILE A 90 -11.96 2.82 -3.00
CA ILE A 90 -11.54 3.32 -4.29
C ILE A 90 -10.35 2.43 -4.65
N TYR A 91 -10.69 1.25 -5.15
CA TYR A 91 -9.83 0.40 -5.95
C TYR A 91 -8.66 -0.33 -5.25
N PRO A 92 -8.34 -1.59 -5.65
CA PRO A 92 -7.05 -2.26 -5.35
C PRO A 92 -5.80 -1.43 -5.72
N TYR A 93 -6.00 -0.36 -6.49
CA TYR A 93 -4.97 0.51 -7.00
C TYR A 93 -4.41 1.43 -5.91
N ALA A 94 -5.18 1.80 -4.87
CA ALA A 94 -4.64 2.59 -3.76
C ALA A 94 -3.58 1.81 -2.96
N VAL A 95 -3.86 0.52 -2.68
CA VAL A 95 -2.88 -0.39 -2.05
C VAL A 95 -1.70 -0.64 -2.98
N LEU A 96 -1.94 -0.75 -4.30
CA LEU A 96 -0.88 -0.90 -5.29
C LEU A 96 0.03 0.34 -5.33
N ILE A 97 -0.54 1.55 -5.35
CA ILE A 97 0.20 2.81 -5.35
C ILE A 97 1.01 2.95 -4.07
N ALA A 98 0.40 2.69 -2.91
CA ALA A 98 1.11 2.73 -1.63
C ALA A 98 2.27 1.71 -1.59
N SER A 99 2.05 0.50 -2.13
CA SER A 99 3.09 -0.52 -2.27
C SER A 99 4.21 -0.09 -3.22
N LEU A 100 3.89 0.59 -4.33
CA LEU A 100 4.87 1.13 -5.27
C LEU A 100 5.70 2.26 -4.65
N ILE A 101 5.07 3.17 -3.92
CA ILE A 101 5.76 4.23 -3.17
C ILE A 101 6.72 3.61 -2.16
N LEU A 102 6.26 2.60 -1.42
CA LEU A 102 7.10 1.87 -0.48
C LEU A 102 8.30 1.20 -1.17
N LEU A 103 8.08 0.58 -2.34
CA LEU A 103 9.16 -0.03 -3.12
C LEU A 103 10.20 1.02 -3.54
N LEU A 104 9.75 2.18 -4.05
CA LEU A 104 10.61 3.28 -4.44
C LEU A 104 11.38 3.84 -3.24
N ALA A 105 10.72 4.02 -2.10
CA ALA A 105 11.35 4.48 -0.86
C ALA A 105 12.42 3.49 -0.37
N LEU A 106 12.17 2.19 -0.45
CA LEU A 106 13.15 1.15 -0.12
C LEU A 106 14.35 1.16 -1.09
N LEU A 107 14.12 1.37 -2.39
CA LEU A 107 15.20 1.52 -3.37
C LEU A 107 16.04 2.77 -3.10
N ALA A 108 15.40 3.91 -2.79
CA ALA A 108 16.09 5.13 -2.43
C ALA A 108 16.91 4.97 -1.14
N GLN A 109 16.33 4.35 -0.11
CA GLN A 109 17.00 3.98 1.14
C GLN A 109 18.24 3.10 0.87
N PHE A 110 18.10 2.11 -0.01
CA PHE A 110 19.19 1.22 -0.39
C PHE A 110 20.30 1.95 -1.16
N LEU A 111 19.95 2.76 -2.16
CA LEU A 111 20.91 3.57 -2.92
C LEU A 111 21.63 4.58 -2.01
N GLY A 112 20.89 5.30 -1.17
CA GLY A 112 21.44 6.25 -0.19
C GLY A 112 22.30 5.60 0.90
N SER A 113 22.15 4.29 1.12
CA SER A 113 23.06 3.53 1.99
C SER A 113 24.42 3.27 1.34
N ARG A 114 24.48 3.23 -0.01
CA ARG A 114 25.69 2.98 -0.79
C ARG A 114 26.47 4.24 -1.14
N VAL A 115 25.79 5.37 -1.27
CA VAL A 115 26.44 6.67 -1.39
C VAL A 115 26.99 7.03 0.00
N ARG A 116 28.33 7.04 0.13
CA ARG A 116 29.06 7.45 1.35
C ARG A 116 29.48 8.90 1.22
#